data_AF-X0V4T0-F1
#
_entry.id   AF-X0V4T0-F1
#
_cell.length_a   1.000
_cell.length_b   1.000
_cell.length_c   1.000
_cell.angle_alpha   90.00
_cell.angle_beta   90.00
_cell.angle_gamma   90.00
#
_symmetry.space_group_name_H-M   'P 1'
#
loop_
_entity.id
_entity.type
_entity.pdbx_description
1 polymer ?
#
loop_
_entity_poly.entity_id
_entity_poly.type
_entity_poly.pdbx_seq_one_letter_code
_entity_poly.pdbx_strand_id
1 'polypeptide(L)'
;MKVLILGDSQAAGPPGQILEGLLEGLGVTVRRVGRSGQGAADWSREHWKAYEQLLAAFRPDDVILLFGSNDPANQALKNAMERFRVSGPKVWYAGPPRYDADPSRQERGSQIRVLAKRVFGLSHLDAWPFTGT
;
A
#
# COMPACT_ATOMS: atom_id res chain seq x y z
N MET A 1 18.93 4.50 4.80
CA MET A 1 17.46 4.57 4.73
C MET A 1 16.90 3.16 4.64
N LYS A 2 15.84 2.86 5.40
CA LYS A 2 15.14 1.58 5.41
C LYS A 2 13.68 1.76 5.01
N VAL A 3 13.21 0.98 4.05
CA VAL A 3 11.83 1.06 3.55
C VAL A 3 11.13 -0.28 3.72
N LEU A 4 9.96 -0.26 4.36
CA LEU A 4 9.05 -1.41 4.41
C LEU A 4 7.98 -1.26 3.34
N ILE A 5 7.93 -2.18 2.38
CA ILE A 5 6.81 -2.28 1.42
C ILE A 5 5.80 -3.27 1.99
N LEU A 6 4.57 -2.83 2.20
CA LEU A 6 3.47 -3.63 2.72
C LEU A 6 2.30 -3.62 1.74
N GLY A 7 1.65 -4.74 1.47
CA GLY A 7 0.51 -4.70 0.56
C GLY A 7 -0.17 -6.02 0.27
N ASP A 8 -0.91 -6.02 -0.84
CA ASP A 8 -1.64 -7.17 -1.35
C ASP A 8 -0.87 -7.88 -2.48
N SER A 9 -1.57 -8.35 -3.51
CA SER A 9 -0.93 -8.91 -4.71
C SER A 9 -0.07 -7.90 -5.46
N GLN A 10 -0.33 -6.59 -5.32
CA GLN A 10 0.52 -5.55 -5.90
C GLN A 10 1.90 -5.55 -5.23
N ALA A 11 1.97 -5.67 -3.90
CA ALA A 11 3.23 -5.80 -3.17
C ALA A 11 3.88 -7.19 -3.31
N ALA A 12 3.08 -8.26 -3.39
CA ALA A 12 3.63 -9.62 -3.54
C ALA A 12 4.21 -9.86 -4.94
N GLY A 13 3.56 -9.30 -5.96
CA GLY A 13 3.84 -9.54 -7.38
C GLY A 13 4.84 -8.56 -8.01
N PRO A 14 4.85 -8.49 -9.36
CA PRO A 14 5.82 -7.69 -10.11
C PRO A 14 5.92 -6.21 -9.71
N PRO A 15 4.83 -5.47 -9.44
CA PRO A 15 4.95 -4.06 -9.05
C PRO A 15 5.80 -3.87 -7.78
N GLY A 16 5.55 -4.68 -6.75
CA GLY A 16 6.35 -4.67 -5.52
C GLY A 16 7.79 -5.09 -5.73
N GLN A 17 8.05 -6.09 -6.58
CA GLN A 17 9.40 -6.56 -6.92
C GLN A 17 10.21 -5.48 -7.66
N ILE A 18 9.58 -4.80 -8.61
CA ILE A 18 10.20 -3.71 -9.36
C ILE A 18 10.53 -2.54 -8.42
N LEU A 19 9.58 -2.15 -7.56
CA LEU A 19 9.81 -1.08 -6.58
C LEU A 19 10.95 -1.43 -5.61
N GLU A 20 10.98 -2.67 -5.11
CA GLU A 20 12.07 -3.18 -4.27
C GLU A 20 13.42 -3.05 -4.97
N GLY A 21 13.57 -3.60 -6.18
CA GLY A 21 14.83 -3.53 -6.93
C GLY A 21 15.27 -2.11 -7.29
N LEU A 22 14.33 -1.21 -7.61
CA LEU A 22 14.65 0.20 -7.87
C LEU A 22 15.17 0.92 -6.61
N LEU A 23 14.53 0.69 -5.46
CA LEU A 23 14.96 1.29 -4.19
C LEU A 23 16.31 0.72 -3.74
N GLU A 24 16.50 -0.60 -3.85
CA GLU A 24 17.78 -1.25 -3.56
C GLU A 24 18.91 -0.76 -4.47
N GLY A 25 18.63 -0.54 -5.76
CA GLY A 25 19.56 0.07 -6.71
C GLY A 25 19.97 1.51 -6.34
N LEU A 26 19.16 2.19 -5.53
CA LEU A 26 19.47 3.51 -4.94
C LEU A 26 20.17 3.41 -3.57
N GLY A 27 20.56 2.21 -3.14
CA GLY A 27 21.22 1.97 -1.85
C GLY A 27 20.27 1.95 -0.64
N VAL A 28 18.96 1.84 -0.87
CA VAL A 28 17.96 1.70 0.21
C VAL A 28 17.89 0.24 0.66
N THR A 29 17.86 0.00 1.97
CA THR A 29 17.56 -1.34 2.48
C THR A 29 16.05 -1.55 2.48
N VAL A 30 15.56 -2.54 1.74
CA VAL A 30 14.13 -2.79 1.59
C VAL A 30 13.74 -4.07 2.32
N ARG A 31 12.53 -4.08 2.90
CA ARG A 31 11.84 -5.32 3.26
C ARG A 31 10.45 -5.28 2.64
N ARG A 32 10.09 -6.30 1.87
CA ARG A 32 8.78 -6.39 1.24
C ARG A 32 7.94 -7.52 1.82
N VAL A 33 6.68 -7.20 2.13
CA VAL A 33 5.70 -8.15 2.67
C VAL A 33 4.36 -7.95 1.97
N GLY A 34 4.02 -8.86 1.06
CA GLY A 34 2.74 -8.86 0.35
C GLY A 34 1.88 -10.06 0.72
N ARG A 35 0.57 -9.86 0.85
CA ARG A 35 -0.44 -10.92 1.06
C ARG A 35 -1.52 -10.83 -0.02
N SER A 36 -1.37 -11.64 -1.07
CA SER A 36 -2.31 -11.66 -2.19
C SER A 36 -3.76 -11.86 -1.74
N GLY A 37 -4.66 -11.03 -2.27
CA GLY A 37 -6.10 -11.04 -1.96
C GLY A 37 -6.50 -10.30 -0.69
N GLN A 38 -5.56 -9.79 0.12
CA GLN A 38 -5.88 -9.10 1.37
C GLN A 38 -5.70 -7.59 1.24
N GLY A 39 -6.79 -6.86 1.44
CA GLY A 39 -6.79 -5.40 1.38
C GLY A 39 -6.11 -4.73 2.58
N ALA A 40 -6.03 -3.40 2.55
CA ALA A 40 -5.53 -2.62 3.67
C ALA A 40 -6.44 -2.78 4.90
N ALA A 41 -7.75 -2.97 4.71
CA ALA A 41 -8.66 -3.23 5.82
C ALA A 41 -8.37 -4.58 6.49
N ASP A 42 -8.11 -5.63 5.70
CA ASP A 42 -7.75 -6.95 6.21
C ASP A 42 -6.42 -6.91 6.98
N TRP A 43 -5.42 -6.22 6.44
CA TRP A 43 -4.14 -6.02 7.14
C TRP A 43 -4.33 -5.32 8.50
N SER A 44 -5.15 -4.28 8.55
CA SER A 44 -5.43 -3.55 9.80
C SER A 44 -6.22 -4.40 10.80
N ARG A 45 -7.15 -5.25 10.34
CA ARG A 45 -7.98 -6.06 11.23
C ARG A 45 -7.25 -7.31 11.73
N GLU A 46 -6.59 -8.04 10.84
CA GLU A 46 -6.11 -9.40 11.10
C GLU A 46 -4.60 -9.48 11.30
N HIS A 47 -3.84 -8.62 10.61
CA HIS A 47 -2.38 -8.72 10.55
C HIS A 47 -1.66 -7.58 11.27
N TRP A 48 -2.40 -6.78 12.06
CA TRP A 48 -1.84 -5.61 12.74
C TRP A 48 -0.66 -5.95 13.65
N LYS A 49 -0.79 -7.02 14.45
CA LYS A 49 0.29 -7.46 15.34
C LYS A 49 1.54 -7.87 14.57
N ALA A 50 1.37 -8.50 13.41
CA ALA A 50 2.49 -8.84 12.54
C ALA A 50 3.14 -7.57 11.95
N TYR A 51 2.34 -6.57 11.58
CA TYR A 51 2.84 -5.27 11.16
C TYR A 51 3.64 -4.56 12.27
N GLU A 52 3.14 -4.52 13.50
CA GLU A 52 3.87 -3.95 14.64
C GLU A 52 5.21 -4.66 14.89
N GLN A 53 5.23 -5.99 14.79
CA GLN A 53 6.46 -6.78 14.90
C GLN A 53 7.45 -6.46 13.78
N LEU A 54 6.98 -6.24 12.55
CA LEU A 54 7.82 -5.80 11.44
C LEU A 54 8.41 -4.41 11.71
N LEU A 55 7.60 -3.47 12.19
CA LEU A 55 8.08 -2.13 12.57
C LEU A 55 9.16 -2.20 13.65
N ALA A 56 8.94 -2.99 14.71
CA ALA A 56 9.87 -3.12 15.82
C ALA A 56 11.20 -3.78 15.40
N ALA A 57 11.13 -4.83 14.60
CA ALA A 57 12.30 -5.62 14.19
C ALA A 57 13.11 -4.94 13.08
N PHE A 58 12.43 -4.41 12.06
CA PHE A 58 13.11 -3.82 10.89
C PHE A 58 13.49 -2.36 11.12
N ARG A 59 12.68 -1.64 11.91
CA ARG A 59 12.79 -0.19 12.16
C ARG A 59 12.88 0.61 10.86
N PRO A 60 11.84 0.56 10.00
CA PRO A 60 11.83 1.33 8.76
C PRO A 60 11.74 2.83 9.03
N ASP A 61 12.40 3.63 8.19
CA ASP A 61 12.25 5.09 8.15
C ASP A 61 10.92 5.46 7.46
N ASP A 62 10.60 4.73 6.39
CA ASP A 62 9.38 4.88 5.60
C ASP A 62 8.67 3.55 5.39
N VAL A 63 7.34 3.61 5.34
CA VAL A 63 6.47 2.49 4.94
C VAL A 63 5.76 2.87 3.66
N ILE A 64 5.82 2.00 2.64
CA ILE A 64 5.04 2.15 1.41
C ILE A 64 3.94 1.10 1.44
N LEU A 65 2.70 1.56 1.57
CA LEU A 65 1.51 0.74 1.39
C LEU A 65 1.22 0.62 -0.10
N LEU A 66 1.27 -0.59 -0.65
CA LEU A 66 1.07 -0.87 -2.05
C LEU A 66 -0.12 -1.82 -2.22
N PHE A 67 -1.30 -1.25 -2.44
CA PHE A 67 -2.57 -1.98 -2.45
C PHE A 67 -3.34 -1.79 -3.76
N GLY A 68 -4.03 -2.84 -4.18
CA GLY A 68 -5.00 -2.82 -5.26
C GLY A 68 -6.41 -2.44 -4.78
N SER A 69 -7.42 -2.98 -5.48
CA SER A 69 -8.84 -2.65 -5.28
C SER A 69 -9.63 -3.76 -4.56
N ASN A 70 -8.97 -4.52 -3.68
CA ASN A 70 -9.61 -5.64 -2.98
C ASN A 70 -10.64 -5.15 -1.94
N ASP A 71 -10.40 -4.00 -1.32
CA ASP A 71 -11.33 -3.38 -0.39
C ASP A 71 -12.42 -2.57 -1.12
N PRO A 72 -13.66 -2.54 -0.63
CA PRO A 72 -14.61 -1.49 -0.99
C PRO A 72 -14.19 -0.13 -0.38
N ALA A 73 -14.44 0.96 -1.09
CA ALA A 73 -14.19 2.32 -0.62
C ALA A 73 -15.20 2.77 0.45
N ASN A 74 -15.02 2.30 1.68
CA ASN A 74 -15.94 2.53 2.79
C ASN A 74 -15.23 3.02 4.07
N GLN A 75 -16.00 3.15 5.16
CA GLN A 75 -15.49 3.61 6.45
C GLN A 75 -14.44 2.67 7.06
N ALA A 76 -14.54 1.36 6.82
CA ALA A 76 -13.56 0.39 7.34
C ALA A 76 -12.19 0.59 6.68
N LEU A 77 -12.15 0.76 5.35
CA LEU A 77 -10.93 1.08 4.64
C LEU A 77 -10.35 2.42 5.08
N LYS A 78 -11.20 3.44 5.25
CA LYS A 78 -10.77 4.76 5.77
C LYS A 78 -10.08 4.63 7.13
N ASN A 79 -10.72 3.94 8.07
CA ASN A 79 -10.16 3.72 9.42
C ASN A 79 -8.84 2.96 9.35
N ALA A 80 -8.72 1.97 8.45
CA ALA A 80 -7.48 1.24 8.24
C ALA A 80 -6.35 2.14 7.71
N MET A 81 -6.63 2.95 6.68
CA MET A 81 -5.67 3.92 6.14
C MET A 81 -5.22 4.93 7.21
N GLU A 82 -6.16 5.47 7.99
CA GLU A 82 -5.86 6.41 9.07
C GLU A 82 -4.99 5.77 10.15
N ARG A 83 -5.27 4.51 10.52
CA ARG A 83 -4.48 3.75 11.49
C ARG A 83 -3.05 3.54 11.00
N PHE A 84 -2.85 3.19 9.73
CA PHE A 84 -1.49 3.09 9.17
C PHE A 84 -0.78 4.43 9.15
N ARG A 85 -1.45 5.50 8.72
CA ARG A 85 -0.87 6.84 8.61
C ARG A 85 -0.26 7.34 9.92
N VAL A 86 -0.82 6.95 11.07
CA VAL A 86 -0.34 7.35 12.40
C VAL A 86 0.54 6.29 13.09
N SER A 87 1.00 5.27 12.37
CA SER A 87 1.71 4.11 12.96
C SER A 87 3.17 4.35 13.36
N GLY A 88 3.69 5.57 13.19
CA GLY A 88 5.05 5.96 13.61
C GLY A 88 5.93 6.38 12.44
N PRO A 89 6.37 5.45 11.56
CA PRO A 89 7.14 5.80 10.37
C PRO A 89 6.34 6.70 9.42
N LYS A 90 7.05 7.39 8.52
CA LYS A 90 6.36 8.12 7.45
C LYS A 90 5.73 7.10 6.49
N VAL A 91 4.40 7.16 6.37
CA VAL A 91 3.64 6.22 5.55
C VAL A 91 3.23 6.86 4.24
N TRP A 92 3.59 6.20 3.15
CA TRP A 92 3.17 6.49 1.79
C TRP A 92 2.12 5.49 1.35
N TYR A 93 1.12 5.95 0.60
CA TYR A 93 0.12 5.07 0.00
C TYR A 93 0.21 5.13 -1.52
N ALA A 94 0.45 3.98 -2.13
CA ALA A 94 0.52 3.78 -3.57
C ALA A 94 -0.61 2.85 -4.03
N GLY A 95 -1.36 3.33 -5.02
CA GLY A 95 -2.45 2.59 -5.65
C GLY A 95 -3.84 3.13 -5.29
N PRO A 96 -4.89 2.42 -5.72
CA PRO A 96 -4.83 1.28 -6.64
C PRO A 96 -4.38 1.68 -8.05
N PRO A 97 -3.81 0.75 -8.83
CA PRO A 97 -3.50 1.01 -10.23
C PRO A 97 -4.78 1.19 -11.05
N ARG A 98 -4.61 1.64 -12.30
CA ARG A 98 -5.68 1.64 -13.29
C ARG A 98 -5.98 0.20 -13.75
N TYR A 99 -7.26 -0.14 -13.91
CA TYR A 99 -7.74 -1.44 -14.37
C TYR A 99 -8.55 -1.29 -15.66
N ASP A 100 -7.88 -1.24 -16.82
CA ASP A 100 -8.57 -0.99 -18.09
C ASP A 100 -9.50 -2.13 -18.54
N ALA A 101 -9.15 -3.37 -18.19
CA ALA A 101 -9.92 -4.56 -18.57
C ALA A 101 -11.06 -4.93 -17.60
N ASP A 102 -11.17 -4.25 -16.45
CA ASP A 102 -12.17 -4.57 -15.41
C ASP A 102 -12.86 -3.28 -14.90
N PRO A 103 -14.01 -2.90 -15.50
CA PRO A 103 -14.74 -1.69 -15.11
C PRO A 103 -15.16 -1.65 -13.64
N SER A 104 -15.46 -2.79 -13.04
CA SER A 104 -15.87 -2.86 -11.62
C SER A 104 -14.70 -2.58 -10.69
N ARG A 105 -13.52 -3.15 -10.98
CA ARG A 105 -12.28 -2.82 -10.25
C ARG A 105 -11.84 -1.39 -10.49
N GLN A 106 -12.05 -0.88 -11.70
CA GLN A 106 -11.74 0.49 -12.07
C GLN A 106 -12.57 1.51 -11.30
N GLU A 107 -13.88 1.29 -11.18
CA GLU A 107 -14.77 2.15 -10.39
C GLU A 107 -14.38 2.15 -8.91
N ARG A 108 -14.22 0.95 -8.32
CA ARG A 108 -13.76 0.81 -6.93
C ARG A 108 -12.41 1.49 -6.74
N GLY A 109 -11.48 1.28 -7.65
CA GLY A 109 -10.15 1.87 -7.58
C GLY A 109 -10.17 3.40 -7.59
N SER A 110 -11.04 3.99 -8.42
CA SER A 110 -11.24 5.43 -8.48
C SER A 110 -11.76 6.01 -7.15
N GLN A 111 -12.69 5.30 -6.50
CA GLN A 111 -13.22 5.71 -5.19
C GLN A 111 -12.16 5.58 -4.08
N ILE A 112 -11.39 4.49 -4.06
CA ILE A 112 -10.27 4.29 -3.13
C ILE A 112 -9.24 5.39 -3.29
N ARG A 113 -8.91 5.79 -4.54
CA ARG A 113 -7.96 6.87 -4.82
C ARG A 113 -8.42 8.21 -4.24
N VAL A 114 -9.71 8.54 -4.35
CA VAL A 114 -10.26 9.76 -3.70
C VAL A 114 -10.10 9.67 -2.19
N LEU A 115 -10.35 8.51 -1.60
CA LEU A 115 -10.19 8.29 -0.16
C LEU A 115 -8.73 8.40 0.28
N ALA A 116 -7.81 7.77 -0.45
CA ALA A 116 -6.38 7.81 -0.18
C ALA A 116 -5.82 9.23 -0.25
N LYS A 117 -6.24 10.04 -1.23
CA LYS A 117 -5.91 11.47 -1.30
C LYS A 117 -6.36 12.24 -0.07
N ARG A 118 -7.57 11.97 0.44
CA ARG A 118 -8.09 12.62 1.65
C ARG A 118 -7.31 12.22 2.90
N VAL A 119 -6.91 10.96 3.02
CA VAL A 119 -6.21 10.45 4.21
C VAL A 119 -4.72 10.81 4.19
N PHE A 120 -4.03 10.56 3.09
CA PHE A 120 -2.57 10.68 3.00
C PHE A 120 -2.08 12.01 2.44
N GLY A 121 -2.92 12.80 1.76
CA GLY A 121 -2.53 14.11 1.21
C GLY A 121 -1.30 14.00 0.31
N LEU A 122 -0.23 14.71 0.67
CA LEU A 122 1.05 14.68 -0.07
C LEU A 122 1.80 13.34 0.02
N SER A 123 1.44 12.47 0.96
CA SER A 123 2.01 11.12 1.07
C SER A 123 1.27 10.09 0.20
N HIS A 124 0.29 10.53 -0.60
CA HIS A 124 -0.35 9.68 -1.60
C HIS A 124 0.45 9.68 -2.90
N LEU A 125 1.05 8.54 -3.23
CA LEU A 125 1.77 8.29 -4.48
C LEU A 125 0.76 7.89 -5.55
N ASP A 126 0.27 8.89 -6.27
CA ASP A 126 -0.72 8.70 -7.33
C ASP A 126 -0.05 8.11 -8.59
N ALA A 127 -0.01 6.79 -8.67
CA ALA A 127 0.53 6.08 -9.83
C ALA A 127 -0.39 6.14 -11.07
N TRP A 128 -1.55 6.81 -11.00
CA TRP A 128 -2.50 6.89 -12.10
C TRP A 128 -2.04 7.87 -13.19
N PRO A 129 -2.08 7.52 -14.50
CA PRO A 129 -2.64 6.31 -15.10
C PRO A 129 -1.63 5.18 -15.34
N PHE A 130 -0.39 5.26 -14.86
CA PHE A 130 0.63 4.25 -15.11
C PHE A 130 0.20 2.89 -14.53
N THR A 131 0.26 1.90 -15.42
CA THR A 131 -0.72 0.82 -15.56
C THR A 131 -0.53 -0.33 -14.58
N GLY A 132 -1.66 -0.91 -14.15
CA GLY A 132 -1.76 -2.35 -14.00
C GLY A 132 -2.02 -2.95 -15.38
N THR A 133 -1.28 -3.98 -15.77
CA THR A 133 -1.60 -4.78 -16.97
C THR A 133 -2.82 -5.66 -16.71
#